data_AF-A0A8I2CWQ1-F1
#
_entry.id   AF-A0A8I2CWQ1-F1
#
_cell.length_a   1.000
_cell.length_b   1.000
_cell.length_c   1.000
_cell.angle_alpha   90.00
_cell.angle_beta   90.00
_cell.angle_gamma   90.00
#
_symmetry.space_group_name_H-M   'P 1'
#
loop_
_entity.id
_entity.type
_entity.pdbx_description
1 polymer ?
#
loop_
_entity_poly.entity_id
_entity_poly.type
_entity_poly.pdbx_seq_one_letter_code
_entity_poly.pdbx_strand_id
1 'polypeptide(L)'
;MAGRELQEGCEPPAPGTGIYLRPSGRPRDIPRWFLASFAGNCACILVYTVFGFFFVRLHARLISDEMTLMAASGMTPLITPGDVHLVGIGHQLSSALFFGMTLGVLGGLICMVVTLPAWLSGRIILFDWIAMLCGGIACTCFSFGRELPVVSLAAGLLCPVFFVLPWALVLRTGAGRSVRWGRWAIFAVALVSPLALTLLPGSSFLNARDAMVTLPVIRDISDFYYEHTLLAADVIKPIAARSQNVIALSREIDRVGHIPHGTLWVRTQDPCRVKGARVVLAREELSCDSVRLPDDRPANHENRVFEQFGSRFDSNRLMRGGLGIFFYSGPMLFMTALLLAWLAIGLERMAAKSAAAALVAVIAYLALFAPAFHGAYLQYLLRHGPDRIVDYAGSTEEKERYLAVVTYPGALSTETLAVLMNDPSARIRINALIEAGERRDGSLLDAVAACTTDPQLNVRTKACWALGRVGTPRSLEVLRRVMREDPAWYVRDYAYAAAGRIRPEAKVVNLAP
;
A
#
# COMPACT_ATOMS: atom_id res chain seq x y z
N MET A 1 -40.80 60.88 23.48
CA MET A 1 -39.89 61.06 22.33
C MET A 1 -38.70 60.14 22.55
N ALA A 2 -38.85 58.87 22.18
CA ALA A 2 -38.34 58.29 20.94
C ALA A 2 -36.87 57.84 21.08
N GLY A 3 -36.70 56.64 21.64
CA GLY A 3 -35.51 55.83 21.39
C GLY A 3 -35.57 55.27 19.97
N ARG A 4 -34.45 55.41 19.24
CA ARG A 4 -34.21 54.67 18.00
C ARG A 4 -33.07 53.70 18.28
N GLU A 5 -33.45 52.47 18.56
CA GLU A 5 -32.59 51.32 18.31
C GLU A 5 -32.24 51.30 16.82
N LEU A 6 -30.95 51.28 16.51
CA LEU A 6 -30.45 50.90 15.20
C LEU A 6 -30.69 49.39 15.05
N GLN A 7 -31.92 49.03 14.64
CA GLN A 7 -32.12 47.80 13.89
C GLN A 7 -31.35 47.96 12.58
N GLU A 8 -30.11 47.47 12.56
CA GLU A 8 -29.47 47.07 11.31
C GLU A 8 -30.37 46.04 10.64
N GLY A 9 -31.21 46.51 9.73
CA GLY A 9 -31.94 45.69 8.79
C GLY A 9 -30.93 44.93 7.96
N CYS A 10 -30.62 43.72 8.38
CA CYS A 10 -30.02 42.71 7.52
C CYS A 10 -31.13 42.27 6.56
N GLU A 11 -31.35 43.05 5.50
CA GLU A 11 -32.11 42.57 4.35
C GLU A 11 -31.49 41.22 3.93
N PRO A 12 -32.30 40.16 3.75
CA PRO A 12 -31.77 38.91 3.22
C PRO A 12 -31.16 39.24 1.84
N PRO A 13 -29.90 38.86 1.56
CA PRO A 13 -29.32 39.09 0.25
C PRO A 13 -30.27 38.49 -0.79
N ALA A 14 -30.52 39.23 -1.88
CA ALA A 14 -31.36 38.81 -2.99
C ALA A 14 -31.10 37.32 -3.31
N PRO A 15 -32.14 36.51 -3.61
CA PRO A 15 -31.99 35.08 -3.81
C PRO A 15 -31.02 34.83 -4.98
N GLY A 16 -29.76 34.61 -4.63
CA GLY A 16 -28.74 34.37 -5.63
C GLY A 16 -28.98 33.00 -6.25
N THR A 17 -28.82 32.91 -7.56
CA THR A 17 -28.89 31.68 -8.33
C THR A 17 -27.96 30.61 -7.74
N GLY A 18 -28.49 29.47 -7.27
CA GLY A 18 -27.67 28.37 -6.77
C GLY A 18 -28.39 27.43 -5.80
N ILE A 19 -27.76 26.28 -5.52
CA ILE A 19 -28.29 25.28 -4.57
C ILE A 19 -27.72 25.58 -3.17
N TYR A 20 -28.59 25.87 -2.20
CA TYR A 20 -28.15 26.13 -0.83
C TYR A 20 -27.59 24.88 -0.14
N LEU A 21 -26.40 25.01 0.46
CA LEU A 21 -25.75 23.99 1.26
C LEU A 21 -26.02 24.16 2.76
N ARG A 22 -26.38 25.37 3.17
CA ARG A 22 -26.76 25.72 4.54
C ARG A 22 -27.96 26.67 4.53
N PRO A 23 -28.82 26.63 5.57
CA PRO A 23 -29.85 27.64 5.76
C PRO A 23 -29.25 29.06 5.83
N SER A 24 -29.96 30.05 5.27
CA SER A 24 -29.54 31.45 5.30
C SER A 24 -29.28 31.93 6.74
N GLY A 25 -28.23 32.74 6.93
CA GLY A 25 -27.87 33.31 8.24
C GLY A 25 -27.14 32.39 9.21
N ARG A 26 -26.91 31.10 8.89
CA ARG A 26 -26.15 30.20 9.79
C ARG A 26 -24.63 30.35 9.62
N PRO A 27 -23.87 30.43 10.73
CA PRO A 27 -22.41 30.51 10.67
C PRO A 27 -21.79 29.22 10.11
N ARG A 28 -20.55 29.31 9.61
CA ARG A 28 -19.80 28.15 9.14
C ARG A 28 -19.54 27.18 10.30
N ASP A 29 -19.73 25.89 10.06
CA ASP A 29 -19.49 24.82 11.04
C ASP A 29 -18.41 23.88 10.51
N ILE A 30 -17.19 24.06 11.02
CA ILE A 30 -16.01 23.28 10.63
C ILE A 30 -16.14 21.81 11.04
N PRO A 31 -16.61 21.49 12.25
CA PRO A 31 -16.88 20.10 12.63
C PRO A 31 -17.88 19.40 11.70
N ARG A 32 -18.92 20.12 11.25
CA ARG A 32 -19.85 19.63 10.21
C ARG A 32 -19.16 19.41 8.87
N TRP A 33 -18.25 20.31 8.48
CA TRP A 33 -17.46 20.13 7.26
C TRP A 33 -16.60 18.86 7.33
N PHE A 34 -15.94 18.58 8.46
CA PHE A 34 -15.21 17.32 8.64
C PHE A 34 -16.12 16.10 8.48
N LEU A 35 -17.30 16.11 9.11
CA LEU A 35 -18.25 15.00 8.98
C LEU A 35 -18.79 14.84 7.55
N ALA A 36 -19.11 15.95 6.88
CA ALA A 36 -19.56 15.95 5.49
C ALA A 36 -18.46 15.41 4.56
N SER A 37 -17.22 15.86 4.76
CA SER A 37 -16.05 15.41 3.99
C SER A 37 -15.75 13.94 4.26
N PHE A 38 -15.92 13.46 5.50
CA PHE A 38 -15.80 12.03 5.81
C PHE A 38 -16.85 11.20 5.07
N ALA A 39 -18.13 11.63 5.10
CA ALA A 39 -19.20 10.93 4.39
C ALA A 39 -18.97 10.93 2.86
N GLY A 40 -18.51 12.04 2.29
CA GLY A 40 -18.11 12.13 0.88
C GLY A 40 -16.94 11.20 0.55
N ASN A 41 -15.91 11.15 1.40
CA ASN A 41 -14.78 10.23 1.22
C ASN A 41 -15.21 8.76 1.27
N CYS A 42 -16.11 8.38 2.20
CA CYS A 42 -16.66 7.02 2.24
C CYS A 42 -17.37 6.65 0.93
N ALA A 43 -18.10 7.58 0.31
CA ALA A 43 -18.72 7.36 -0.99
C ALA A 43 -17.67 7.21 -2.11
N CYS A 44 -16.60 8.01 -2.11
CA CYS A 44 -15.49 7.83 -3.05
C CYS A 44 -14.79 6.48 -2.88
N ILE A 45 -14.55 6.03 -1.64
CA ILE A 45 -14.00 4.69 -1.35
C ILE A 45 -14.87 3.60 -1.96
N LEU A 46 -16.20 3.71 -1.82
CA LEU A 46 -17.13 2.75 -2.40
C LEU A 46 -17.05 2.72 -3.95
N VAL A 47 -17.07 3.88 -4.61
CA VAL A 47 -16.95 3.97 -6.07
C VAL A 47 -15.63 3.35 -6.55
N TYR A 48 -14.53 3.68 -5.89
CA TYR A 48 -13.21 3.16 -6.27
C TYR A 48 -13.00 1.68 -5.91
N THR A 49 -13.76 1.16 -4.94
CA THR A 49 -13.81 -0.29 -4.67
C THR A 49 -14.55 -1.01 -5.80
N VAL A 50 -15.68 -0.48 -6.29
CA VAL A 50 -16.38 -1.07 -7.45
C VAL A 50 -15.51 -1.00 -8.71
N PHE A 51 -14.86 0.14 -8.95
CA PHE A 51 -13.85 0.29 -10.01
C PHE A 51 -12.74 -0.76 -9.92
N GLY A 52 -12.12 -0.90 -8.74
CA GLY A 52 -11.03 -1.84 -8.51
C GLY A 52 -11.46 -3.29 -8.76
N PHE A 53 -12.73 -3.62 -8.49
CA PHE A 53 -13.26 -4.97 -8.65
C PHE A 53 -13.26 -5.42 -10.12
N PHE A 54 -13.51 -4.52 -11.07
CA PHE A 54 -13.42 -4.84 -12.50
C PHE A 54 -11.99 -5.17 -12.94
N PHE A 55 -11.00 -4.36 -12.51
CA PHE A 55 -9.58 -4.60 -12.79
C PHE A 55 -9.08 -5.90 -12.17
N VAL A 56 -9.40 -6.11 -10.88
CA VAL A 56 -9.03 -7.30 -10.13
C VAL A 56 -9.60 -8.56 -10.78
N ARG A 57 -10.83 -8.53 -11.29
CA ARG A 57 -11.42 -9.66 -12.04
C ARG A 57 -10.74 -9.93 -13.37
N LEU A 58 -10.36 -8.89 -14.10
CA LEU A 58 -9.58 -9.04 -15.33
C LEU A 58 -8.23 -9.71 -15.02
N HIS A 59 -7.51 -9.21 -14.01
CA HIS A 59 -6.20 -9.72 -13.64
C HIS A 59 -6.25 -11.14 -13.05
N ALA A 60 -7.31 -11.51 -12.33
CA ALA A 60 -7.49 -12.89 -11.89
C ALA A 60 -7.50 -13.88 -13.07
N ARG A 61 -8.16 -13.51 -14.18
CA ARG A 61 -8.16 -14.33 -15.41
C ARG A 61 -6.80 -14.34 -16.09
N LEU A 62 -6.15 -13.19 -16.20
CA LEU A 62 -4.84 -13.07 -16.85
C LEU A 62 -3.74 -13.85 -16.10
N ILE A 63 -3.71 -13.77 -14.77
CA ILE A 63 -2.80 -14.57 -13.93
C ILE A 63 -3.13 -16.05 -14.08
N SER A 64 -4.41 -16.43 -14.08
CA SER A 64 -4.80 -17.83 -14.29
C SER A 64 -4.26 -18.39 -15.62
N ASP A 65 -4.36 -17.63 -16.71
CA ASP A 65 -3.83 -18.02 -18.02
C ASP A 65 -2.29 -18.13 -18.00
N GLU A 66 -1.60 -17.14 -17.44
CA GLU A 66 -0.14 -17.14 -17.25
C GLU A 66 0.35 -18.37 -16.47
N MET A 67 -0.25 -18.60 -15.30
CA MET A 67 0.15 -19.67 -14.40
C MET A 67 -0.15 -21.05 -14.98
N THR A 68 -1.23 -21.19 -15.74
CA THR A 68 -1.54 -22.43 -16.47
C THR A 68 -0.45 -22.74 -17.49
N LEU A 69 -0.03 -21.74 -18.27
CA LEU A 69 1.01 -21.91 -19.28
C LEU A 69 2.39 -22.17 -18.66
N MET A 70 2.72 -21.51 -17.55
CA MET A 70 3.94 -21.78 -16.79
C MET A 70 3.98 -23.20 -16.24
N ALA A 71 2.88 -23.66 -15.63
CA ALA A 71 2.76 -25.02 -15.12
C ALA A 71 2.90 -26.05 -16.24
N ALA A 72 2.21 -25.85 -17.38
CA ALA A 72 2.31 -26.72 -18.56
C ALA A 72 3.74 -26.77 -19.13
N SER A 73 4.52 -25.69 -18.93
CA SER A 73 5.92 -25.61 -19.33
C SER A 73 6.90 -26.19 -18.29
N GLY A 74 6.42 -26.76 -17.19
CA GLY A 74 7.22 -27.34 -16.11
C GLY A 74 7.89 -26.32 -15.19
N MET A 75 7.43 -25.06 -15.19
CA MET A 75 7.82 -24.08 -14.19
C MET A 75 6.86 -24.13 -13.00
N THR A 76 7.35 -23.82 -11.79
CA THR A 76 6.47 -23.72 -10.61
C THR A 76 5.70 -22.40 -10.67
N PRO A 77 4.37 -22.40 -10.82
CA PRO A 77 3.59 -21.16 -10.79
C PRO A 77 3.58 -20.57 -9.38
N LEU A 78 3.63 -19.24 -9.28
CA LEU A 78 3.56 -18.53 -8.00
C LEU A 78 2.24 -18.81 -7.28
N ILE A 79 1.15 -18.89 -8.05
CA ILE A 79 -0.18 -19.19 -7.59
C ILE A 79 -0.85 -20.16 -8.56
N THR A 80 -1.55 -21.15 -8.05
CA THR A 80 -2.24 -22.12 -8.93
C THR A 80 -3.53 -21.50 -9.49
N PRO A 81 -3.96 -21.87 -10.70
CA PRO A 81 -5.20 -21.34 -11.30
C PRO A 81 -6.47 -21.53 -10.44
N GLY A 82 -6.51 -22.58 -9.60
CA GLY A 82 -7.62 -22.87 -8.69
C GLY A 82 -7.48 -22.28 -7.29
N ASP A 83 -6.44 -21.49 -7.03
CA ASP A 83 -6.17 -20.90 -5.70
C ASP A 83 -7.28 -19.92 -5.30
N VAL A 84 -7.67 -19.96 -4.02
CA VAL A 84 -8.73 -19.14 -3.43
C VAL A 84 -8.50 -17.64 -3.63
N HIS A 85 -7.25 -17.19 -3.69
CA HIS A 85 -6.92 -15.78 -3.92
C HIS A 85 -7.23 -15.31 -5.36
N LEU A 86 -7.31 -16.22 -6.34
CA LEU A 86 -7.72 -15.89 -7.71
C LEU A 86 -9.23 -15.99 -7.89
N VAL A 87 -9.84 -17.09 -7.41
CA VAL A 87 -11.24 -17.41 -7.72
C VAL A 87 -12.24 -16.88 -6.70
N GLY A 88 -11.81 -16.66 -5.46
CA GLY A 88 -12.67 -16.26 -4.36
C GLY A 88 -13.17 -14.82 -4.50
N ILE A 89 -14.49 -14.64 -4.54
CA ILE A 89 -15.10 -13.30 -4.62
C ILE A 89 -14.74 -12.43 -3.41
N GLY A 90 -14.56 -13.03 -2.23
CA GLY A 90 -14.10 -12.36 -1.02
C GLY A 90 -12.72 -11.74 -1.22
N HIS A 91 -11.74 -12.52 -1.70
CA HIS A 91 -10.40 -12.02 -2.01
C HIS A 91 -10.39 -10.99 -3.13
N GLN A 92 -11.24 -11.15 -4.16
CA GLN A 92 -11.37 -10.15 -5.21
C GLN A 92 -11.93 -8.82 -4.68
N LEU A 93 -12.97 -8.86 -3.82
CA LEU A 93 -13.56 -7.65 -3.25
C LEU A 93 -12.62 -6.95 -2.27
N SER A 94 -11.91 -7.71 -1.44
CA SER A 94 -10.90 -7.15 -0.54
C SER A 94 -9.69 -6.59 -1.29
N SER A 95 -9.28 -7.21 -2.41
CA SER A 95 -8.26 -6.65 -3.29
C SER A 95 -8.76 -5.36 -3.96
N ALA A 96 -10.03 -5.32 -4.33
CA ALA A 96 -10.66 -4.14 -4.87
C ALA A 96 -10.73 -2.98 -3.85
N LEU A 97 -10.94 -3.30 -2.56
CA LEU A 97 -10.95 -2.32 -1.48
C LEU A 97 -9.62 -1.55 -1.38
N PHE A 98 -8.49 -2.15 -1.78
CA PHE A 98 -7.22 -1.44 -1.88
C PHE A 98 -7.34 -0.16 -2.74
N PHE A 99 -7.99 -0.24 -3.90
CA PHE A 99 -8.22 0.92 -4.77
C PHE A 99 -9.17 1.92 -4.13
N GLY A 100 -10.20 1.45 -3.41
CA GLY A 100 -11.07 2.31 -2.60
C GLY A 100 -10.30 3.11 -1.56
N MET A 101 -9.49 2.43 -0.74
CA MET A 101 -8.74 3.03 0.37
C MET A 101 -7.57 3.91 -0.08
N THR A 102 -7.14 3.80 -1.34
CA THR A 102 -6.04 4.59 -1.91
C THR A 102 -6.58 5.65 -2.88
N LEU A 103 -6.99 5.26 -4.08
CA LEU A 103 -7.51 6.14 -5.12
C LEU A 103 -8.84 6.79 -4.72
N GLY A 104 -9.69 6.10 -3.96
CA GLY A 104 -10.93 6.69 -3.44
C GLY A 104 -10.68 7.78 -2.40
N VAL A 105 -9.71 7.59 -1.51
CA VAL A 105 -9.30 8.64 -0.56
C VAL A 105 -8.62 9.79 -1.30
N LEU A 106 -7.75 9.51 -2.27
CA LEU A 106 -7.14 10.55 -3.12
C LEU A 106 -8.21 11.36 -3.88
N GLY A 107 -9.19 10.68 -4.48
CA GLY A 107 -10.32 11.30 -5.15
C GLY A 107 -11.18 12.13 -4.20
N GLY A 108 -11.42 11.63 -2.98
CA GLY A 108 -12.11 12.37 -1.92
C GLY A 108 -11.36 13.63 -1.48
N LEU A 109 -10.03 13.59 -1.41
CA LEU A 109 -9.19 14.77 -1.15
C LEU A 109 -9.26 15.81 -2.27
N ILE A 110 -9.23 15.38 -3.53
CA ILE A 110 -9.46 16.26 -4.68
C ILE A 110 -10.84 16.90 -4.56
N CYS A 111 -11.86 16.11 -4.23
CA CYS A 111 -13.22 16.59 -4.03
C CYS A 111 -13.32 17.60 -2.88
N MET A 112 -12.61 17.40 -1.77
CA MET A 112 -12.55 18.36 -0.66
C MET A 112 -11.98 19.71 -1.11
N VAL A 113 -10.98 19.72 -1.99
CA VAL A 113 -10.39 20.96 -2.52
C VAL A 113 -11.37 21.67 -3.45
N VAL A 114 -11.95 20.97 -4.44
CA VAL A 114 -12.83 21.60 -5.44
C VAL A 114 -14.20 22.02 -4.86
N THR A 115 -14.62 21.41 -3.75
CA THR A 115 -15.87 21.79 -3.04
C THR A 115 -15.65 22.85 -1.97
N LEU A 116 -14.41 23.24 -1.68
CA LEU A 116 -14.10 24.26 -0.68
C LEU A 116 -14.75 25.63 -0.98
N PRO A 117 -14.73 26.15 -2.23
CA PRO A 117 -15.42 27.41 -2.56
C PRO A 117 -16.93 27.36 -2.31
N ALA A 118 -17.58 26.26 -2.69
CA ALA A 118 -19.00 26.02 -2.44
C ALA A 118 -19.32 26.02 -0.92
N TRP A 119 -18.46 25.41 -0.10
CA TRP A 119 -18.62 25.45 1.35
C TRP A 119 -18.42 26.85 1.94
N LEU A 120 -17.41 27.57 1.47
CA LEU A 120 -17.11 28.93 1.93
C LEU A 120 -18.26 29.91 1.61
N SER A 121 -18.84 29.80 0.41
CA SER A 121 -20.00 30.59 -0.01
C SER A 121 -21.29 30.13 0.68
N GLY A 122 -21.42 28.83 0.96
CA GLY A 122 -22.62 28.20 1.51
C GLY A 122 -23.67 27.83 0.45
N ARG A 123 -23.31 27.92 -0.83
CA ARG A 123 -24.16 27.58 -1.98
C ARG A 123 -23.33 27.00 -3.12
N ILE A 124 -23.91 26.09 -3.90
CA ILE A 124 -23.31 25.61 -5.14
C ILE A 124 -23.78 26.52 -6.27
N ILE A 125 -22.82 27.15 -6.96
CA ILE A 125 -23.03 27.98 -8.16
C ILE A 125 -22.43 27.31 -9.40
N LEU A 126 -22.63 27.91 -10.59
CA LEU A 126 -22.12 27.37 -11.86
C LEU A 126 -20.61 27.12 -11.84
N PHE A 127 -19.84 28.04 -11.25
CA PHE A 127 -18.40 27.88 -11.11
C PHE A 127 -18.02 26.61 -10.33
N ASP A 128 -18.78 26.26 -9.30
CA ASP A 128 -18.52 25.04 -8.51
C ASP A 128 -18.79 23.78 -9.33
N TRP A 129 -19.79 23.79 -10.20
CA TRP A 129 -20.04 22.67 -11.13
C TRP A 129 -18.88 22.47 -12.11
N ILE A 130 -18.31 23.56 -12.62
CA ILE A 130 -17.10 23.51 -13.47
C ILE A 130 -15.91 22.97 -12.67
N ALA A 131 -15.72 23.45 -11.43
CA ALA A 131 -14.66 22.96 -10.55
C ALA A 131 -14.81 21.46 -10.24
N MET A 132 -16.03 20.98 -10.02
CA MET A 132 -16.34 19.56 -9.83
C MET A 132 -16.04 18.73 -11.09
N LEU A 133 -16.36 19.23 -12.28
CA LEU A 133 -16.00 18.58 -13.54
C LEU A 133 -14.47 18.48 -13.71
N CYS A 134 -13.74 19.57 -13.45
CA CYS A 134 -12.28 19.57 -13.42
C CYS A 134 -11.74 18.57 -12.38
N GLY A 135 -12.38 18.49 -11.21
CA GLY A 135 -12.07 17.49 -10.19
C GLY A 135 -12.26 16.05 -10.70
N GLY A 136 -13.33 15.79 -11.44
CA GLY A 136 -13.58 14.48 -12.07
C GLY A 136 -12.56 14.12 -13.14
N ILE A 137 -12.12 15.10 -13.94
CA ILE A 137 -11.01 14.92 -14.90
C ILE A 137 -9.71 14.59 -14.15
N ALA A 138 -9.41 15.32 -13.07
CA ALA A 138 -8.22 15.05 -12.26
C ALA A 138 -8.27 13.64 -11.63
N CYS A 139 -9.40 13.24 -11.05
CA CYS A 139 -9.63 11.89 -10.54
C CYS A 139 -9.41 10.83 -11.63
N THR A 140 -9.91 11.07 -12.84
CA THR A 140 -9.69 10.19 -13.99
C THR A 140 -8.20 10.07 -14.30
N CYS A 141 -7.48 11.19 -14.44
CA CYS A 141 -6.05 11.18 -14.75
C CYS A 141 -5.23 10.35 -13.75
N PHE A 142 -5.55 10.41 -12.46
CA PHE A 142 -4.84 9.66 -11.42
C PHE A 142 -5.26 8.20 -11.28
N SER A 143 -6.38 7.79 -11.88
CA SER A 143 -6.90 6.42 -11.80
C SER A 143 -6.99 5.72 -13.14
N PHE A 144 -6.52 6.35 -14.22
CA PHE A 144 -6.69 5.82 -15.57
C PHE A 144 -5.84 4.56 -15.82
N GLY A 145 -6.51 3.47 -16.20
CA GLY A 145 -5.90 2.25 -16.70
C GLY A 145 -6.35 1.95 -18.14
N ARG A 146 -5.38 1.70 -19.04
CA ARG A 146 -5.66 1.43 -20.47
C ARG A 146 -6.38 0.11 -20.72
N GLU A 147 -6.33 -0.83 -19.77
CA GLU A 147 -6.99 -2.13 -19.91
C GLU A 147 -8.51 -2.02 -19.87
N LEU A 148 -9.03 -1.07 -19.07
CA LEU A 148 -10.46 -0.81 -18.91
C LEU A 148 -10.71 0.71 -18.97
N PRO A 149 -10.59 1.33 -20.17
CA PRO A 149 -10.61 2.79 -20.30
C PRO A 149 -11.98 3.38 -19.97
N VAL A 150 -13.07 2.70 -20.34
CA VAL A 150 -14.44 3.14 -20.04
C VAL A 150 -14.71 3.10 -18.53
N VAL A 151 -14.27 2.04 -17.85
CA VAL A 151 -14.43 1.90 -16.39
C VAL A 151 -13.62 2.99 -15.66
N SER A 152 -12.43 3.30 -16.17
CA SER A 152 -11.57 4.38 -15.64
C SER A 152 -12.20 5.76 -15.78
N LEU A 153 -12.72 6.08 -16.97
CA LEU A 153 -13.44 7.35 -17.21
C LEU A 153 -14.66 7.47 -16.31
N ALA A 154 -15.46 6.41 -16.22
CA ALA A 154 -16.66 6.40 -15.39
C ALA A 154 -16.33 6.62 -13.90
N ALA A 155 -15.35 5.91 -13.36
CA ALA A 155 -14.98 6.03 -11.94
C ALA A 155 -14.48 7.44 -11.59
N GLY A 156 -13.61 8.01 -12.42
CA GLY A 156 -13.08 9.36 -12.19
C GLY A 156 -14.13 10.45 -12.30
N LEU A 157 -14.98 10.42 -13.34
CA LEU A 157 -16.02 11.43 -13.55
C LEU A 157 -17.18 11.32 -12.54
N LEU A 158 -17.51 10.12 -12.08
CA LEU A 158 -18.55 9.91 -11.06
C LEU A 158 -18.06 10.23 -9.64
N CYS A 159 -16.75 10.21 -9.37
CA CYS A 159 -16.19 10.44 -8.05
C CYS A 159 -16.71 11.75 -7.38
N PRO A 160 -16.67 12.93 -8.03
CA PRO A 160 -17.26 14.15 -7.46
C PRO A 160 -18.75 14.07 -7.20
N VAL A 161 -19.52 13.37 -8.05
CA VAL A 161 -20.97 13.20 -7.88
C VAL A 161 -21.26 12.42 -6.61
N PHE A 162 -20.57 11.29 -6.42
CA PHE A 162 -20.72 10.45 -5.23
C PHE A 162 -20.19 11.14 -3.97
N PHE A 163 -19.18 12.00 -4.07
CA PHE A 163 -18.72 12.81 -2.95
C PHE A 163 -19.78 13.83 -2.51
N VAL A 164 -20.30 14.62 -3.47
CA VAL A 164 -21.14 15.79 -3.20
C VAL A 164 -22.50 15.42 -2.62
N LEU A 165 -23.08 14.29 -3.01
CA LEU A 165 -24.41 13.85 -2.54
C LEU A 165 -24.50 13.74 -1.00
N PRO A 166 -23.75 12.85 -0.33
CA PRO A 166 -23.77 12.75 1.13
C PRO A 166 -23.18 14.00 1.79
N TRP A 167 -22.18 14.63 1.17
CA TRP A 167 -21.55 15.84 1.68
C TRP A 167 -22.55 17.00 1.83
N ALA A 168 -23.31 17.30 0.79
CA ALA A 168 -24.34 18.33 0.80
C ALA A 168 -25.47 18.00 1.78
N LEU A 169 -25.85 16.72 1.90
CA LEU A 169 -26.90 16.27 2.82
C LEU A 169 -26.49 16.48 4.29
N VAL A 170 -25.24 16.16 4.65
CA VAL A 170 -24.70 16.38 6.00
C VAL A 170 -24.59 17.88 6.33
N LEU A 171 -24.22 18.72 5.35
CA LEU A 171 -24.13 20.17 5.56
C LEU A 171 -25.50 20.82 5.82
N ARG A 172 -26.56 20.32 5.18
CA ARG A 172 -27.93 20.87 5.33
C ARG A 172 -28.55 20.64 6.71
N THR A 173 -28.16 19.59 7.42
CA THR A 173 -28.83 19.16 8.66
C THR A 173 -28.29 19.85 9.94
N GLY A 174 -27.57 20.97 9.82
CA GLY A 174 -26.68 21.48 10.89
C GLY A 174 -27.04 22.77 11.60
N ALA A 175 -27.04 22.71 12.93
CA ALA A 175 -26.99 23.88 13.81
C ALA A 175 -25.52 24.30 13.96
N GLY A 176 -25.18 25.52 13.52
CA GLY A 176 -23.81 26.01 13.55
C GLY A 176 -23.28 26.13 14.98
N ARG A 177 -22.11 25.54 15.25
CA ARG A 177 -21.43 25.62 16.56
C ARG A 177 -20.05 26.23 16.42
N SER A 178 -19.71 27.17 17.29
CA SER A 178 -18.41 27.83 17.32
C SER A 178 -17.32 26.96 17.97
N VAL A 179 -16.06 27.20 17.60
CA VAL A 179 -14.86 26.55 18.15
C VAL A 179 -13.97 27.64 18.74
N ARG A 180 -13.43 27.46 19.96
CA ARG A 180 -12.46 28.39 20.54
C ARG A 180 -11.05 28.06 20.04
N TRP A 181 -10.60 28.79 19.03
CA TRP A 181 -9.32 28.54 18.34
C TRP A 181 -8.09 28.50 19.23
N GLY A 182 -8.02 29.32 20.29
CA GLY A 182 -6.91 29.28 21.24
C GLY A 182 -6.78 27.95 21.99
N ARG A 183 -7.91 27.38 22.44
CA ARG A 183 -7.93 26.05 23.10
C ARG A 183 -7.66 24.93 22.11
N TRP A 184 -8.22 25.02 20.91
CA TRP A 184 -7.95 24.08 19.83
C TRP A 184 -6.45 24.01 19.51
N ALA A 185 -5.77 25.14 19.40
CA ALA A 185 -4.34 25.19 19.10
C ALA A 185 -3.50 24.47 20.17
N ILE A 186 -3.85 24.63 21.45
CA ILE A 186 -3.18 23.91 22.55
C ILE A 186 -3.34 22.39 22.39
N PHE A 187 -4.57 21.92 22.13
CA PHE A 187 -4.81 20.47 21.93
C PHE A 187 -4.14 19.94 20.65
N ALA A 188 -4.13 20.72 19.56
CA ALA A 188 -3.44 20.34 18.34
C ALA A 188 -1.94 20.15 18.57
N VAL A 189 -1.28 21.08 19.27
CA VAL A 189 0.14 20.96 19.64
C VAL A 189 0.38 19.75 20.55
N ALA A 190 -0.47 19.54 21.55
CA ALA A 190 -0.37 18.39 22.46
C ALA A 190 -0.54 17.05 21.74
N LEU A 191 -1.38 16.99 20.70
CA LEU A 191 -1.55 15.78 19.89
C LEU A 191 -0.37 15.55 18.94
N VAL A 192 0.21 16.61 18.35
CA VAL A 192 1.32 16.48 17.39
C VAL A 192 2.66 16.17 18.07
N SER A 193 2.89 16.69 19.29
CA SER A 193 4.22 16.62 19.93
C SER A 193 4.79 15.22 20.16
N PRO A 194 4.03 14.19 20.60
CA PRO A 194 4.58 12.86 20.82
C PRO A 194 4.89 12.14 19.49
N LEU A 195 4.09 12.37 18.45
CA LEU A 195 4.38 11.87 17.10
C LEU A 195 5.67 12.49 16.56
N ALA A 196 5.85 13.80 16.69
CA ALA A 196 7.08 14.46 16.27
C ALA A 196 8.30 13.85 16.99
N LEU A 197 8.23 13.72 18.32
CA LEU A 197 9.35 13.19 19.11
C LEU A 197 9.68 11.71 18.81
N THR A 198 8.68 10.90 18.44
CA THR A 198 8.86 9.46 18.17
C THR A 198 9.11 9.12 16.69
N LEU A 199 8.69 9.97 15.75
CA LEU A 199 8.88 9.77 14.30
C LEU A 199 10.11 10.47 13.73
N LEU A 200 10.64 11.51 14.39
CA LEU A 200 11.84 12.23 13.94
C LEU A 200 13.16 11.41 13.98
N PRO A 201 13.37 10.44 14.90
CA PRO A 201 14.50 9.53 14.79
C PRO A 201 14.20 8.49 13.70
N GLY A 202 15.10 8.31 12.72
CA GLY A 202 14.98 7.50 11.49
C GLY A 202 14.69 5.99 11.62
N SER A 203 13.75 5.62 12.49
CA SER A 203 13.30 4.29 12.90
C SER A 203 11.88 3.98 12.43
N SER A 204 11.24 4.88 11.68
CA SER A 204 9.83 4.82 11.28
C SER A 204 9.45 3.50 10.59
N PHE A 205 10.34 2.94 9.75
CA PHE A 205 10.10 1.67 9.08
C PHE A 205 10.13 0.47 10.04
N LEU A 206 11.14 0.37 10.91
CA LEU A 206 11.28 -0.73 11.86
C LEU A 206 10.12 -0.73 12.85
N ASN A 207 9.73 0.45 13.34
CA ASN A 207 8.60 0.60 14.25
C ASN A 207 7.28 0.17 13.60
N ALA A 208 7.05 0.56 12.34
CA ALA A 208 5.85 0.14 11.60
C ALA A 208 5.83 -1.38 11.37
N ARG A 209 6.93 -1.96 10.90
CA ARG A 209 7.07 -3.41 10.69
C ARG A 209 6.86 -4.20 11.99
N ASP A 210 7.43 -3.73 13.09
CA ASP A 210 7.35 -4.43 14.37
C ASP A 210 5.94 -4.31 14.97
N ALA A 211 5.28 -3.17 14.81
CA ALA A 211 3.88 -3.00 15.18
C ALA A 211 2.98 -4.00 14.44
N MET A 212 3.25 -4.28 13.16
CA MET A 212 2.54 -5.28 12.35
C MET A 212 2.67 -6.73 12.84
N VAL A 213 3.57 -7.03 13.78
CA VAL A 213 3.70 -8.39 14.35
C VAL A 213 3.44 -8.45 15.85
N THR A 214 3.50 -7.31 16.55
CA THR A 214 3.36 -7.25 18.01
C THR A 214 2.01 -6.73 18.50
N LEU A 215 1.37 -5.84 17.74
CA LEU A 215 0.08 -5.26 18.12
C LEU A 215 -1.06 -5.98 17.39
N PRO A 216 -2.02 -6.62 18.09
CA PRO A 216 -3.07 -7.42 17.46
C PRO A 216 -3.80 -6.69 16.33
N VAL A 217 -4.26 -5.46 16.59
CA VAL A 217 -5.01 -4.66 15.59
C VAL A 217 -4.17 -4.36 14.35
N ILE A 218 -2.89 -4.04 14.52
CA ILE A 218 -2.00 -3.71 13.39
C ILE A 218 -1.59 -4.98 12.64
N ARG A 219 -1.44 -6.10 13.36
CA ARG A 219 -1.22 -7.42 12.78
C ARG A 219 -2.41 -7.84 11.92
N ASP A 220 -3.64 -7.68 12.39
CA ASP A 220 -4.83 -8.02 11.60
C ASP A 220 -4.91 -7.17 10.30
N ILE A 221 -4.50 -5.90 10.35
CA ILE A 221 -4.36 -5.04 9.15
C ILE A 221 -3.26 -5.55 8.22
N SER A 222 -2.14 -5.99 8.78
CA SER A 222 -1.00 -6.56 8.06
C SER A 222 -1.38 -7.88 7.38
N ASP A 223 -2.06 -8.77 8.09
CA ASP A 223 -2.57 -10.04 7.59
C ASP A 223 -3.57 -9.78 6.47
N PHE A 224 -4.47 -8.81 6.62
CA PHE A 224 -5.34 -8.37 5.54
C PHE A 224 -4.55 -7.93 4.31
N TYR A 225 -3.50 -7.12 4.49
CA TYR A 225 -2.66 -6.68 3.38
C TYR A 225 -2.02 -7.88 2.65
N TYR A 226 -1.45 -8.84 3.36
CA TYR A 226 -0.83 -10.01 2.75
C TYR A 226 -1.82 -10.98 2.11
N GLU A 227 -3.01 -11.16 2.69
CA GLU A 227 -4.02 -12.09 2.17
C GLU A 227 -4.80 -11.54 0.97
N HIS A 228 -4.94 -10.22 0.87
CA HIS A 228 -5.93 -9.64 -0.03
C HIS A 228 -5.36 -8.75 -1.14
N THR A 229 -4.07 -8.41 -1.14
CA THR A 229 -3.54 -7.45 -2.13
C THR A 229 -2.90 -8.07 -3.37
N LEU A 230 -2.88 -9.40 -3.52
CA LEU A 230 -2.27 -10.08 -4.68
C LEU A 230 -2.72 -9.49 -6.04
N LEU A 231 -4.03 -9.43 -6.26
CA LEU A 231 -4.60 -8.99 -7.54
C LEU A 231 -4.40 -7.48 -7.75
N ALA A 232 -4.60 -6.67 -6.71
CA ALA A 232 -4.29 -5.24 -6.74
C ALA A 232 -2.81 -4.98 -7.06
N ALA A 233 -1.90 -5.77 -6.49
CA ALA A 233 -0.47 -5.70 -6.78
C ALA A 233 -0.18 -6.04 -8.25
N ASP A 234 -0.85 -7.06 -8.82
CA ASP A 234 -0.68 -7.41 -10.24
C ASP A 234 -1.17 -6.31 -11.18
N VAL A 235 -2.30 -5.66 -10.86
CA VAL A 235 -2.85 -4.53 -11.61
C VAL A 235 -1.85 -3.37 -11.74
N ILE A 236 -1.10 -3.10 -10.67
CA ILE A 236 -0.26 -1.88 -10.59
C ILE A 236 1.19 -2.16 -10.97
N LYS A 237 1.70 -3.38 -10.76
CA LYS A 237 3.11 -3.72 -11.00
C LYS A 237 3.43 -3.60 -12.50
N PRO A 238 4.45 -2.80 -12.88
CA PRO A 238 4.99 -2.89 -14.23
C PRO A 238 5.63 -4.27 -14.44
N ILE A 239 5.75 -4.71 -15.69
CA ILE A 239 6.31 -6.02 -16.07
C ILE A 239 7.67 -6.29 -15.40
N ALA A 240 8.53 -5.27 -15.28
CA ALA A 240 9.83 -5.37 -14.63
C ALA A 240 9.78 -5.63 -13.11
N ALA A 241 8.66 -5.31 -12.45
CA ALA A 241 8.47 -5.53 -11.01
C ALA A 241 7.65 -6.81 -10.70
N ARG A 242 7.23 -7.56 -11.73
CA ARG A 242 6.53 -8.82 -11.56
C ARG A 242 7.52 -9.94 -11.33
N SER A 243 7.19 -10.84 -10.42
CA SER A 243 8.03 -11.99 -10.08
C SER A 243 8.00 -13.08 -11.14
N GLN A 244 6.93 -13.13 -11.92
CA GLN A 244 6.73 -14.08 -13.01
C GLN A 244 6.14 -13.37 -14.23
N ASN A 245 6.70 -13.65 -15.40
CA ASN A 245 6.29 -13.06 -16.68
C ASN A 245 6.22 -14.11 -17.79
N VAL A 246 5.24 -13.98 -18.68
CA VAL A 246 5.17 -14.74 -19.93
C VAL A 246 5.36 -13.79 -21.11
N ILE A 247 6.32 -14.12 -21.96
CA ILE A 247 6.68 -13.34 -23.16
C ILE A 247 6.53 -14.23 -24.38
N ALA A 248 5.73 -13.80 -25.35
CA ALA A 248 5.58 -14.47 -26.62
C ALA A 248 6.53 -13.91 -27.68
N LEU A 249 7.15 -14.80 -28.43
CA LEU A 249 8.12 -14.52 -29.49
C LEU A 249 7.62 -15.14 -30.80
N SER A 250 7.72 -14.39 -31.88
CA SER A 250 7.57 -14.97 -33.22
C SER A 250 8.70 -15.98 -33.50
N ARG A 251 8.44 -16.98 -34.35
CA ARG A 251 9.36 -18.11 -34.56
C ARG A 251 10.70 -17.70 -35.16
N GLU A 252 10.76 -16.58 -35.87
CA GLU A 252 11.95 -16.04 -36.51
C GLU A 252 12.95 -15.48 -35.49
N ILE A 253 12.56 -15.36 -34.21
CA ILE A 253 13.44 -14.91 -33.13
C ILE A 253 14.17 -16.13 -32.53
N ASP A 254 15.35 -16.42 -33.09
CA ASP A 254 16.17 -17.57 -32.69
C ASP A 254 16.85 -17.41 -31.33
N ARG A 255 17.20 -16.17 -30.95
CA ARG A 255 17.98 -15.87 -29.75
C ARG A 255 17.24 -14.92 -28.82
N VAL A 256 17.12 -15.30 -27.54
CA VAL A 256 16.52 -14.45 -26.50
C VAL A 256 17.54 -13.50 -25.88
N GLY A 257 18.76 -13.95 -25.58
CA GLY A 257 19.77 -13.12 -24.88
C GLY A 257 19.69 -13.30 -23.37
N HIS A 258 19.76 -12.20 -22.61
CA HIS A 258 19.61 -12.25 -21.16
C HIS A 258 18.18 -12.69 -20.79
N ILE A 259 18.05 -13.71 -19.96
CA ILE A 259 16.76 -14.27 -19.53
C ILE A 259 16.56 -13.92 -18.06
N PRO A 260 15.70 -12.93 -17.73
CA PRO A 260 15.45 -12.59 -16.34
C PRO A 260 14.76 -13.73 -15.60
N HIS A 261 15.07 -13.83 -14.31
CA HIS A 261 14.37 -14.72 -13.39
C HIS A 261 12.84 -14.53 -13.49
N GLY A 262 12.08 -15.61 -13.34
CA GLY A 262 10.62 -15.55 -13.42
C GLY A 262 10.04 -15.59 -14.81
N THR A 263 10.87 -15.63 -15.85
CA THR A 263 10.37 -15.39 -17.20
C THR A 263 10.25 -16.69 -17.99
N LEU A 264 9.05 -16.93 -18.50
CA LEU A 264 8.79 -17.93 -19.53
C LEU A 264 8.77 -17.25 -20.90
N TRP A 265 9.68 -17.67 -21.77
CA TRP A 265 9.75 -17.21 -23.16
C TRP A 265 9.13 -18.27 -24.07
N VAL A 266 8.12 -17.88 -24.82
CA VAL A 266 7.28 -18.78 -25.60
C VAL A 266 7.45 -18.46 -27.08
N ARG A 267 8.14 -19.31 -27.81
CA ARG A 267 8.31 -19.17 -29.26
C ARG A 267 7.19 -19.88 -30.01
N THR A 268 6.51 -19.20 -30.92
CA THR A 268 5.39 -19.75 -31.71
C THR A 268 5.22 -19.05 -33.07
N GLN A 269 4.47 -19.66 -33.99
CA GLN A 269 4.10 -19.04 -35.28
C GLN A 269 3.14 -17.86 -35.08
N ASP A 270 2.22 -17.97 -34.12
CA ASP A 270 1.22 -16.93 -33.84
C ASP A 270 1.36 -16.45 -32.39
N PRO A 271 2.30 -15.52 -32.12
CA PRO A 271 2.56 -15.05 -30.76
C PRO A 271 1.41 -14.21 -30.19
N CYS A 272 0.53 -13.65 -31.05
CA CYS A 272 -0.67 -12.95 -30.62
C CYS A 272 -1.72 -13.88 -29.99
N ARG A 273 -1.69 -15.18 -30.30
CA ARG A 273 -2.63 -16.18 -29.73
C ARG A 273 -2.17 -16.81 -28.42
N VAL A 274 -0.96 -16.50 -27.94
CA VAL A 274 -0.43 -17.05 -26.69
C VAL A 274 -1.18 -16.45 -25.50
N LYS A 275 -2.15 -17.19 -24.98
CA LYS A 275 -2.87 -16.80 -23.76
C LYS A 275 -1.91 -16.64 -22.60
N GLY A 276 -2.06 -15.55 -21.84
CA GLY A 276 -1.18 -15.18 -20.74
C GLY A 276 0.08 -14.41 -21.16
N ALA A 277 0.42 -14.30 -22.46
CA ALA A 277 1.53 -13.46 -22.87
C ALA A 277 1.22 -11.97 -22.65
N ARG A 278 2.09 -11.29 -21.90
CA ARG A 278 1.96 -9.84 -21.61
C ARG A 278 2.79 -8.96 -22.52
N VAL A 279 3.80 -9.57 -23.12
CA VAL A 279 4.71 -8.95 -24.06
C VAL A 279 4.73 -9.84 -25.28
N VAL A 280 4.48 -9.24 -26.45
CA VAL A 280 4.54 -9.90 -27.74
C VAL A 280 5.66 -9.24 -28.54
N LEU A 281 6.64 -10.03 -28.96
CA LEU A 281 7.77 -9.57 -29.78
C LEU A 281 7.78 -10.30 -31.11
N ALA A 282 8.00 -9.56 -32.20
CA ALA A 282 8.03 -10.13 -33.54
C ALA A 282 9.06 -9.44 -34.44
N ARG A 283 9.49 -10.11 -35.50
CA ARG A 283 10.30 -9.50 -36.58
C ARG A 283 9.46 -8.65 -37.54
N GLU A 284 8.22 -9.09 -37.73
CA GLU A 284 7.25 -8.47 -38.61
C GLU A 284 6.24 -7.65 -37.82
N GLU A 285 5.45 -6.85 -38.54
CA GLU A 285 4.35 -6.11 -37.94
C GLU A 285 3.15 -7.04 -37.76
N LEU A 286 2.63 -7.11 -36.54
CA LEU A 286 1.48 -7.93 -36.19
C LEU A 286 0.26 -7.06 -35.91
N SER A 287 -0.93 -7.66 -36.02
CA SER A 287 -2.20 -6.97 -35.78
C SER A 287 -2.49 -6.73 -34.28
N CYS A 288 -1.79 -7.40 -33.38
CA CYS A 288 -1.92 -7.21 -31.93
C CYS A 288 -0.89 -6.21 -31.38
N ASP A 289 -1.10 -5.72 -30.15
CA ASP A 289 -0.13 -4.84 -29.48
C ASP A 289 1.18 -5.60 -29.25
N SER A 290 2.19 -5.26 -30.06
CA SER A 290 3.45 -5.97 -30.16
C SER A 290 4.59 -5.00 -30.41
N VAL A 291 5.83 -5.44 -30.11
CA VAL A 291 7.03 -4.68 -30.43
C VAL A 291 7.78 -5.38 -31.55
N ARG A 292 7.99 -4.65 -32.64
CA ARG A 292 8.81 -5.08 -33.77
C ARG A 292 10.29 -4.94 -33.43
N LEU A 293 11.05 -6.02 -33.61
CA LEU A 293 12.50 -6.06 -33.43
C LEU A 293 13.18 -6.14 -34.81
N PRO A 294 13.62 -5.01 -35.37
CA PRO A 294 14.16 -4.98 -36.74
C PRO A 294 15.60 -5.51 -36.85
N ASP A 295 16.28 -5.75 -35.72
CA ASP A 295 17.70 -6.10 -35.68
C ASP A 295 17.98 -7.56 -35.31
N ASP A 296 19.09 -8.11 -35.78
CA ASP A 296 19.50 -9.52 -35.53
C ASP A 296 20.07 -9.76 -34.13
N ARG A 297 20.00 -8.74 -33.28
CA ARG A 297 20.35 -8.85 -31.87
C ARG A 297 19.36 -9.78 -31.16
N PRO A 298 19.79 -10.45 -30.08
CA PRO A 298 18.88 -11.24 -29.25
C PRO A 298 17.67 -10.42 -28.77
N ALA A 299 16.52 -11.08 -28.59
CA ALA A 299 15.24 -10.43 -28.25
C ALA A 299 15.37 -9.46 -27.06
N ASN A 300 16.08 -9.88 -26.02
CA ASN A 300 16.35 -9.17 -24.77
C ASN A 300 17.82 -8.80 -24.61
N HIS A 301 18.46 -8.35 -25.70
CA HIS A 301 19.78 -7.72 -25.63
C HIS A 301 19.76 -6.59 -24.59
N GLU A 302 20.72 -6.59 -23.65
CA GLU A 302 20.82 -5.57 -22.57
C GLU A 302 19.51 -5.34 -21.82
N ASN A 303 18.72 -6.40 -21.60
CA ASN A 303 17.45 -6.32 -20.87
C ASN A 303 16.42 -5.35 -21.49
N ARG A 304 16.54 -5.04 -22.80
CA ARG A 304 15.70 -4.05 -23.50
C ARG A 304 14.20 -4.31 -23.42
N VAL A 305 13.77 -5.56 -23.27
CA VAL A 305 12.34 -5.90 -23.16
C VAL A 305 11.72 -5.28 -21.92
N PHE A 306 12.48 -5.21 -20.82
CA PHE A 306 12.02 -4.67 -19.56
C PHE A 306 12.35 -3.18 -19.42
N GLU A 307 13.54 -2.77 -19.84
CA GLU A 307 14.02 -1.39 -19.64
C GLU A 307 13.57 -0.42 -20.73
N GLN A 308 13.66 -0.83 -22.00
CA GLN A 308 13.30 0.02 -23.13
C GLN A 308 11.82 -0.12 -23.49
N PHE A 309 11.35 -1.37 -23.65
CA PHE A 309 10.00 -1.66 -24.11
C PHE A 309 8.98 -1.83 -23.00
N GLY A 310 9.41 -1.96 -21.74
CA GLY A 310 8.51 -2.19 -20.61
C GLY A 310 7.41 -1.12 -20.47
N SER A 311 7.72 0.14 -20.80
CA SER A 311 6.75 1.24 -20.76
C SER A 311 5.64 1.14 -21.80
N ARG A 312 5.87 0.45 -22.94
CA ARG A 312 4.87 0.25 -23.99
C ARG A 312 3.74 -0.66 -23.51
N PHE A 313 4.10 -1.70 -22.78
CA PHE A 313 3.19 -2.71 -22.23
C PHE A 313 2.69 -2.38 -20.81
N ASP A 314 3.04 -1.21 -20.29
CA ASP A 314 2.57 -0.71 -19.01
C ASP A 314 1.23 0.01 -19.18
N SER A 315 0.14 -0.76 -19.13
CA SER A 315 -1.21 -0.25 -19.35
C SER A 315 -1.70 0.68 -18.25
N ASN A 316 -1.14 0.56 -17.04
CA ASN A 316 -1.66 1.19 -15.82
C ASN A 316 -0.70 2.23 -15.23
N ARG A 317 0.18 2.80 -16.06
CA ARG A 317 1.18 3.79 -15.65
C ARG A 317 0.59 4.99 -14.92
N LEU A 318 -0.49 5.56 -15.45
CA LEU A 318 -1.15 6.74 -14.87
C LEU A 318 -1.77 6.41 -13.50
N MET A 319 -2.52 5.30 -13.42
CA MET A 319 -3.04 4.78 -12.15
C MET A 319 -1.92 4.54 -11.12
N ARG A 320 -0.81 3.93 -11.52
CA ARG A 320 0.35 3.75 -10.64
C ARG A 320 0.95 5.09 -10.18
N GLY A 321 0.97 6.09 -11.06
CA GLY A 321 1.34 7.47 -10.70
C GLY A 321 0.43 8.07 -9.62
N GLY A 322 -0.88 7.91 -9.75
CA GLY A 322 -1.85 8.34 -8.73
C GLY A 322 -1.68 7.64 -7.39
N LEU A 323 -1.46 6.32 -7.39
CA LEU A 323 -1.10 5.58 -6.18
C LEU A 323 0.21 6.06 -5.58
N GLY A 324 1.21 6.35 -6.42
CA GLY A 324 2.47 6.94 -5.98
C GLY A 324 2.28 8.29 -5.28
N ILE A 325 1.40 9.15 -5.80
CA ILE A 325 1.03 10.40 -5.13
C ILE A 325 0.43 10.13 -3.76
N PHE A 326 -0.49 9.17 -3.65
CA PHE A 326 -1.12 8.79 -2.38
C PHE A 326 -0.10 8.34 -1.33
N PHE A 327 0.82 7.45 -1.70
CA PHE A 327 1.81 6.89 -0.77
C PHE A 327 2.99 7.83 -0.48
N TYR A 328 3.43 8.63 -1.44
CA TYR A 328 4.71 9.34 -1.35
C TYR A 328 4.62 10.87 -1.39
N SER A 329 3.52 11.46 -1.87
CA SER A 329 3.43 12.91 -2.10
C SER A 329 2.62 13.68 -1.04
N GLY A 330 2.41 13.09 0.14
CA GLY A 330 1.83 13.80 1.28
C GLY A 330 0.36 13.54 1.63
N PRO A 331 -0.53 12.91 0.83
CA PRO A 331 -1.90 12.58 1.25
C PRO A 331 -1.98 11.83 2.58
N MET A 332 -1.10 10.86 2.83
CA MET A 332 -1.04 10.18 4.13
C MET A 332 -0.73 11.13 5.29
N LEU A 333 0.23 12.03 5.13
CA LEU A 333 0.58 13.04 6.14
C LEU A 333 -0.56 14.06 6.32
N PHE A 334 -1.17 14.49 5.22
CA PHE A 334 -2.28 15.42 5.21
C PHE A 334 -3.52 14.83 5.89
N MET A 335 -3.86 13.57 5.60
CA MET A 335 -4.94 12.85 6.28
C MET A 335 -4.68 12.71 7.78
N THR A 336 -3.43 12.41 8.16
CA THR A 336 -3.03 12.38 9.57
C THR A 336 -3.23 13.75 10.21
N ALA A 337 -2.79 14.83 9.56
CA ALA A 337 -2.96 16.19 10.07
C ALA A 337 -4.45 16.58 10.19
N LEU A 338 -5.29 16.22 9.21
CA LEU A 338 -6.73 16.44 9.26
C LEU A 338 -7.39 15.67 10.40
N LEU A 339 -6.99 14.41 10.62
CA LEU A 339 -7.49 13.59 11.71
C LEU A 339 -7.10 14.17 13.07
N LEU A 340 -5.85 14.60 13.25
CA LEU A 340 -5.39 15.24 14.48
C LEU A 340 -6.09 16.59 14.72
N ALA A 341 -6.30 17.37 13.66
CA ALA A 341 -7.07 18.62 13.75
C ALA A 341 -8.53 18.35 14.19
N TRP A 342 -9.15 17.29 13.67
CA TRP A 342 -10.49 16.86 14.06
C TRP A 342 -10.55 16.33 15.50
N LEU A 343 -9.57 15.54 15.94
CA LEU A 343 -9.46 15.09 17.33
C LEU A 343 -9.27 16.27 18.30
N ALA A 344 -8.46 17.26 17.93
CA ALA A 344 -8.28 18.49 18.70
C ALA A 344 -9.59 19.28 18.87
N ILE A 345 -10.45 19.31 17.85
CA ILE A 345 -11.81 19.86 17.96
C ILE A 345 -12.64 19.05 18.97
N GLY A 346 -12.54 17.72 18.93
CA GLY A 346 -13.21 16.83 19.89
C GLY A 346 -12.79 17.12 21.34
N LEU A 347 -11.49 17.28 21.58
CA LEU A 347 -10.92 17.64 22.89
C LEU A 347 -11.33 19.03 23.33
N GLU A 348 -11.34 20.02 22.43
CA GLU A 348 -11.81 21.38 22.75
C GLU A 348 -13.26 21.37 23.24
N ARG A 349 -14.11 20.59 22.57
CA ARG A 349 -15.52 20.41 22.95
C ARG A 349 -15.68 19.65 24.25
N MET A 350 -14.85 18.64 24.48
CA MET A 350 -14.82 17.91 25.74
C MET A 350 -14.43 18.85 26.88
N ALA A 351 -13.38 19.66 26.68
CA ALA A 351 -12.89 20.63 27.66
C ALA A 351 -13.88 21.77 27.94
N ALA A 352 -14.71 22.12 26.95
CA ALA A 352 -15.80 23.06 27.14
C ALA A 352 -16.90 22.53 28.08
N LYS A 353 -17.06 21.20 28.18
CA LYS A 353 -18.00 20.53 29.10
C LYS A 353 -17.35 20.14 30.43
N SER A 354 -16.14 19.60 30.38
CA SER A 354 -15.36 19.15 31.53
C SER A 354 -13.87 19.17 31.22
N ALA A 355 -13.14 20.07 31.88
CA ALA A 355 -11.69 20.16 31.75
C ALA A 355 -10.99 18.86 32.24
N ALA A 356 -11.51 18.25 33.30
CA ALA A 356 -10.99 16.99 33.83
C ALA A 356 -11.10 15.85 32.81
N ALA A 357 -12.24 15.72 32.13
CA ALA A 357 -12.41 14.69 31.10
C ALA A 357 -11.42 14.87 29.93
N ALA A 358 -11.24 16.11 29.47
CA ALA A 358 -10.27 16.41 28.41
C ALA A 358 -8.83 16.14 28.85
N LEU A 359 -8.48 16.47 30.10
CA LEU A 359 -7.15 16.19 30.66
C LEU A 359 -6.89 14.67 30.73
N VAL A 360 -7.86 13.89 31.21
CA VAL A 360 -7.77 12.42 31.23
C VAL A 360 -7.56 11.86 29.83
N ALA A 361 -8.30 12.37 28.82
CA ALA A 361 -8.13 11.96 27.43
C ALA A 361 -6.73 12.28 26.88
N VAL A 362 -6.17 13.46 27.20
CA VAL A 362 -4.80 13.83 26.81
C VAL A 362 -3.77 12.95 27.51
N ILE A 363 -3.90 12.69 28.81
CA ILE A 363 -2.99 11.79 29.55
C ILE A 363 -3.04 10.37 28.96
N ALA A 364 -4.25 9.85 28.70
CA ALA A 364 -4.43 8.55 28.08
C ALA A 364 -3.75 8.49 26.70
N TYR A 365 -3.89 9.55 25.90
CA TYR A 365 -3.19 9.65 24.61
C TYR A 365 -1.66 9.66 24.77
N LEU A 366 -1.11 10.46 25.68
CA LEU A 366 0.33 10.51 25.94
C LEU A 366 0.88 9.17 26.45
N ALA A 367 0.11 8.44 27.27
CA ALA A 367 0.48 7.14 27.81
C ALA A 367 0.67 6.08 26.70
N LEU A 368 0.00 6.21 25.55
CA LEU A 368 0.22 5.33 24.40
C LEU A 368 1.67 5.37 23.88
N PHE A 369 2.42 6.44 24.16
CA PHE A 369 3.81 6.63 23.74
C PHE A 369 4.84 6.23 24.79
N ALA A 370 4.43 5.88 26.01
CA ALA A 370 5.35 5.46 27.08
C ALA A 370 6.25 4.25 26.69
N PRO A 371 5.74 3.22 25.99
CA PRO A 371 6.59 2.11 25.53
C PRO A 371 7.71 2.55 24.58
N ALA A 372 7.45 3.54 23.72
CA ALA A 372 8.43 4.06 22.77
C ALA A 372 9.55 4.84 23.51
N PHE A 373 9.18 5.70 24.46
CA PHE A 373 10.16 6.43 25.28
C PHE A 373 11.04 5.49 26.12
N HIS A 374 10.44 4.45 26.71
CA HIS A 374 11.21 3.45 27.47
C HIS A 374 12.18 2.68 26.57
N GLY A 375 11.77 2.29 25.36
CA GLY A 375 12.65 1.64 24.38
C GLY A 375 13.82 2.53 23.98
N ALA A 376 13.58 3.83 23.73
CA ALA A 376 14.63 4.79 23.42
C ALA A 376 15.63 4.95 24.57
N TYR A 377 15.15 4.93 25.82
CA TYR A 377 16.00 4.97 27.00
C TYR A 377 16.87 3.71 27.15
N LEU A 378 16.30 2.51 27.01
CA LEU A 378 17.07 1.26 27.04
C LEU A 378 18.11 1.20 25.92
N GLN A 379 17.74 1.64 24.71
CA GLN A 379 18.68 1.72 23.59
C GLN A 379 19.82 2.70 23.89
N TYR A 380 19.52 3.84 24.49
CA TYR A 380 20.53 4.80 24.94
C TYR A 380 21.50 4.14 25.94
N LEU A 381 20.98 3.41 26.93
CA LEU A 381 21.81 2.68 27.91
C LEU A 381 22.71 1.64 27.23
N LEU A 382 22.17 0.82 26.32
CA LEU A 382 22.95 -0.17 25.58
C LEU A 382 24.05 0.49 24.74
N ARG A 383 23.76 1.64 24.12
CA ARG A 383 24.75 2.38 23.32
C ARG A 383 25.92 2.92 24.14
N HIS A 384 25.70 3.22 25.42
CA HIS A 384 26.73 3.71 26.34
C HIS A 384 27.37 2.59 27.16
N GLY A 385 26.93 1.35 26.98
CA GLY A 385 27.48 0.15 27.62
C GLY A 385 27.36 -1.08 26.72
N PRO A 386 28.09 -1.11 25.59
CA PRO A 386 27.94 -2.15 24.56
C PRO A 386 28.26 -3.57 25.07
N ASP A 387 29.10 -3.71 26.10
CA ASP A 387 29.43 -5.01 26.70
C ASP A 387 28.20 -5.73 27.28
N ARG A 388 27.13 -4.98 27.58
CA ARG A 388 25.86 -5.53 28.09
C ARG A 388 25.02 -6.22 27.03
N ILE A 389 25.47 -6.28 25.77
CA ILE A 389 24.69 -6.86 24.68
C ILE A 389 24.34 -8.33 24.91
N VAL A 390 25.23 -9.11 25.52
CA VAL A 390 24.98 -10.53 25.86
C VAL A 390 23.94 -10.64 26.97
N ASP A 391 24.01 -9.78 27.98
CA ASP A 391 23.00 -9.70 29.05
C ASP A 391 21.63 -9.33 28.48
N TYR A 392 21.60 -8.35 27.57
CA TYR A 392 20.38 -7.95 26.87
C TYR A 392 19.81 -9.11 26.04
N ALA A 393 20.65 -9.85 25.32
CA ALA A 393 20.24 -11.01 24.54
C ALA A 393 19.69 -12.16 25.40
N GLY A 394 20.23 -12.33 26.61
CA GLY A 394 19.78 -13.33 27.58
C GLY A 394 18.65 -12.88 28.51
N SER A 395 18.17 -11.64 28.40
CA SER A 395 17.20 -11.06 29.32
C SER A 395 15.82 -11.73 29.23
N THR A 396 15.08 -11.74 30.33
CA THR A 396 13.67 -12.15 30.34
C THR A 396 12.77 -11.12 29.65
N GLU A 397 13.21 -9.86 29.58
CA GLU A 397 12.49 -8.75 28.96
C GLU A 397 12.65 -8.78 27.44
N GLU A 398 11.52 -8.93 26.72
CA GLU A 398 11.50 -8.97 25.26
C GLU A 398 12.17 -7.74 24.62
N LYS A 399 12.01 -6.56 25.23
CA LYS A 399 12.58 -5.31 24.70
C LYS A 399 14.10 -5.31 24.73
N GLU A 400 14.72 -5.85 25.78
CA GLU A 400 16.17 -5.94 25.88
C GLU A 400 16.72 -6.92 24.85
N ARG A 401 16.11 -8.10 24.72
CA ARG A 401 16.49 -9.08 23.69
C ARG A 401 16.34 -8.53 22.27
N TYR A 402 15.25 -7.81 22.01
CA TYR A 402 15.05 -7.10 20.75
C TYR A 402 16.16 -6.09 20.48
N LEU A 403 16.48 -5.24 21.47
CA LEU A 403 17.52 -4.22 21.35
C LEU A 403 18.91 -4.82 21.15
N ALA A 404 19.19 -6.00 21.71
CA ALA A 404 20.45 -6.72 21.49
C ALA A 404 20.69 -6.99 20.00
N VAL A 405 19.65 -7.48 19.29
CA VAL A 405 19.76 -7.82 17.86
C VAL A 405 19.83 -6.58 16.96
N VAL A 406 19.02 -5.55 17.23
CA VAL A 406 18.87 -4.42 16.29
C VAL A 406 19.88 -3.29 16.51
N THR A 407 20.51 -3.20 17.68
CA THR A 407 21.40 -2.06 18.01
C THR A 407 22.81 -2.27 17.48
N TYR A 408 23.35 -3.49 17.57
CA TYR A 408 24.69 -3.84 17.11
C TYR A 408 24.69 -5.12 16.26
N PRO A 409 24.24 -5.05 14.99
CA PRO A 409 24.29 -6.19 14.09
C PRO A 409 25.73 -6.72 13.97
N GLY A 410 25.90 -8.04 14.10
CA GLY A 410 27.19 -8.72 14.04
C GLY A 410 27.88 -8.92 15.39
N ALA A 411 27.43 -8.29 16.47
CA ALA A 411 28.07 -8.40 17.79
C ALA A 411 27.70 -9.70 18.55
N LEU A 412 26.59 -10.34 18.19
CA LEU A 412 26.15 -11.60 18.82
C LEU A 412 26.91 -12.80 18.25
N SER A 413 27.15 -13.85 19.05
CA SER A 413 27.71 -15.09 18.53
C SER A 413 26.72 -15.80 17.59
N THR A 414 27.20 -16.68 16.72
CA THR A 414 26.36 -17.49 15.82
C THR A 414 25.37 -18.36 16.61
N GLU A 415 25.81 -18.91 17.73
CA GLU A 415 24.99 -19.72 18.64
C GLU A 415 23.88 -18.87 19.28
N THR A 416 24.24 -17.68 19.76
CA THR A 416 23.27 -16.73 20.35
C THR A 416 22.23 -16.31 19.31
N LEU A 417 22.67 -16.03 18.08
CA LEU A 417 21.78 -15.66 17.00
C LEU A 417 20.82 -16.80 16.61
N ALA A 418 21.31 -18.05 16.58
CA ALA A 418 20.48 -19.23 16.34
C ALA A 418 19.44 -19.46 17.46
N VAL A 419 19.78 -19.15 18.72
CA VAL A 419 18.82 -19.15 19.84
C VAL A 419 17.73 -18.10 19.61
N LEU A 420 18.10 -16.88 19.20
CA LEU A 420 17.15 -15.78 18.97
C LEU A 420 16.23 -16.01 17.75
N MET A 421 16.61 -16.88 16.81
CA MET A 421 15.71 -17.36 15.76
C MET A 421 14.55 -18.21 16.30
N ASN A 422 14.63 -18.70 17.53
CA ASN A 422 13.57 -19.45 18.21
C ASN A 422 12.90 -18.63 19.34
N ASP A 423 13.13 -17.32 19.40
CA ASP A 423 12.56 -16.45 20.43
C ASP A 423 11.02 -16.47 20.38
N PRO A 424 10.32 -16.42 21.55
CA PRO A 424 8.86 -16.28 21.58
C PRO A 424 8.32 -15.11 20.75
N SER A 425 9.07 -14.00 20.67
CA SER A 425 8.70 -12.80 19.92
C SER A 425 9.07 -12.88 18.44
N ALA A 426 8.06 -12.75 17.58
CA ALA A 426 8.22 -12.78 16.13
C ALA A 426 9.16 -11.69 15.60
N ARG A 427 9.14 -10.48 16.19
CA ARG A 427 10.06 -9.41 15.76
C ARG A 427 11.51 -9.75 16.07
N ILE A 428 11.80 -10.48 17.15
CA ILE A 428 13.17 -10.91 17.45
C ILE A 428 13.61 -11.95 16.42
N ARG A 429 12.78 -12.97 16.15
CA ARG A 429 13.05 -13.98 15.11
C ARG A 429 13.30 -13.34 13.74
N ILE A 430 12.49 -12.36 13.35
CA ILE A 430 12.66 -11.60 12.10
C ILE A 430 14.03 -10.91 12.04
N ASN A 431 14.43 -10.19 13.10
CA ASN A 431 15.71 -9.47 13.07
C ASN A 431 16.90 -10.42 13.15
N ALA A 432 16.78 -11.55 13.85
CA ALA A 432 17.80 -12.59 13.86
C ALA A 432 18.04 -13.18 12.45
N LEU A 433 16.96 -13.41 11.70
CA LEU A 433 17.03 -13.86 10.30
C LEU A 433 17.61 -12.79 9.36
N ILE A 434 17.28 -11.50 9.59
CA ILE A 434 17.88 -10.40 8.85
C ILE A 434 19.39 -10.38 9.05
N GLU A 435 19.83 -10.45 10.31
CA GLU A 435 21.25 -10.47 10.65
C GLU A 435 21.96 -11.69 10.04
N ALA A 436 21.37 -12.89 10.13
CA ALA A 436 21.92 -14.09 9.52
C ALA A 436 22.09 -13.98 7.99
N GLY A 437 21.09 -13.43 7.30
CA GLY A 437 21.18 -13.15 5.87
C GLY A 437 22.18 -12.05 5.53
N GLU A 438 22.42 -11.09 6.43
CA GLU A 438 23.49 -10.11 6.25
C GLU A 438 24.87 -10.75 6.39
N ARG A 439 25.07 -11.63 7.38
CA ARG A 439 26.31 -12.41 7.58
C ARG A 439 26.63 -13.33 6.40
N ARG A 440 25.61 -13.85 5.71
CA ARG A 440 25.74 -14.87 4.64
C ARG A 440 26.51 -16.11 5.09
N ASP A 441 26.43 -16.41 6.38
CA ASP A 441 27.14 -17.53 6.98
C ASP A 441 26.35 -18.83 6.78
N GLY A 442 26.97 -19.80 6.10
CA GLY A 442 26.37 -21.12 5.86
C GLY A 442 26.20 -21.96 7.13
N SER A 443 26.89 -21.64 8.22
CA SER A 443 26.75 -22.34 9.51
C SER A 443 25.35 -22.18 10.12
N LEU A 444 24.65 -21.09 9.79
CA LEU A 444 23.29 -20.80 10.25
C LEU A 444 22.20 -21.44 9.37
N LEU A 445 22.57 -22.15 8.30
CA LEU A 445 21.61 -22.63 7.31
C LEU A 445 20.51 -23.49 7.93
N ASP A 446 20.86 -24.38 8.86
CA ASP A 446 19.88 -25.26 9.52
C ASP A 446 18.88 -24.47 10.36
N ALA A 447 19.36 -23.51 11.15
CA ALA A 447 18.51 -22.63 11.96
C ALA A 447 17.60 -21.75 11.09
N VAL A 448 18.14 -21.20 10.00
CA VAL A 448 17.37 -20.40 9.02
C VAL A 448 16.34 -21.28 8.30
N ALA A 449 16.70 -22.50 7.90
CA ALA A 449 15.80 -23.42 7.20
C ALA A 449 14.62 -23.86 8.10
N ALA A 450 14.85 -24.06 9.40
CA ALA A 450 13.78 -24.35 10.36
C ALA A 450 12.74 -23.22 10.43
N CYS A 451 13.15 -21.97 10.25
CA CYS A 451 12.25 -20.81 10.24
C CYS A 451 11.34 -20.74 9.00
N THR A 452 11.54 -21.59 7.99
CA THR A 452 10.66 -21.66 6.81
C THR A 452 9.29 -22.28 7.10
N THR A 453 9.09 -22.84 8.31
CA THR A 453 7.81 -23.37 8.77
C THR A 453 7.26 -22.60 9.99
N ASP A 454 7.76 -21.39 10.24
CA ASP A 454 7.30 -20.56 11.35
C ASP A 454 5.80 -20.19 11.22
N PRO A 455 5.03 -20.17 12.33
CA PRO A 455 3.62 -19.78 12.28
C PRO A 455 3.41 -18.37 11.73
N GLN A 456 4.37 -17.46 11.89
CA GLN A 456 4.29 -16.08 11.43
C GLN A 456 4.83 -15.95 10.01
N LEU A 457 3.98 -15.50 9.07
CA LEU A 457 4.36 -15.37 7.65
C LEU A 457 5.57 -14.42 7.45
N ASN A 458 5.70 -13.38 8.29
CA ASN A 458 6.81 -12.43 8.25
C ASN A 458 8.14 -13.08 8.63
N VAL A 459 8.14 -14.10 9.50
CA VAL A 459 9.33 -14.88 9.82
C VAL A 459 9.69 -15.76 8.62
N ARG A 460 8.71 -16.46 8.03
CA ARG A 460 8.94 -17.33 6.85
C ARG A 460 9.48 -16.56 5.64
N THR A 461 8.95 -15.38 5.34
CA THR A 461 9.47 -14.51 4.26
C THR A 461 10.92 -14.08 4.51
N LYS A 462 11.28 -13.75 5.77
CA LYS A 462 12.65 -13.40 6.13
C LYS A 462 13.59 -14.59 6.12
N ALA A 463 13.10 -15.79 6.46
CA ALA A 463 13.86 -17.03 6.27
C ALA A 463 14.19 -17.26 4.80
N CYS A 464 13.22 -17.08 3.89
CA CYS A 464 13.45 -17.17 2.45
C CYS A 464 14.50 -16.16 1.97
N TRP A 465 14.37 -14.90 2.40
CA TRP A 465 15.34 -13.85 2.07
C TRP A 465 16.75 -14.20 2.56
N ALA A 466 16.89 -14.69 3.80
CA ALA A 466 18.17 -15.10 4.36
C ALA A 466 18.78 -16.30 3.62
N LEU A 467 17.97 -17.31 3.27
CA LEU A 467 18.42 -18.45 2.45
C LEU A 467 18.96 -18.00 1.08
N GLY A 468 18.27 -17.06 0.42
CA GLY A 468 18.71 -16.49 -0.86
C GLY A 468 20.02 -15.71 -0.74
N ARG A 469 20.27 -15.08 0.40
CA ARG A 469 21.52 -14.36 0.72
C ARG A 469 22.68 -15.31 1.02
N VAL A 470 22.41 -16.40 1.74
CA VAL A 470 23.38 -17.48 2.01
C VAL A 470 23.77 -18.20 0.72
N GLY A 471 22.82 -18.44 -0.18
CA GLY A 471 23.12 -18.74 -1.59
C GLY A 471 23.69 -20.12 -1.88
N THR A 472 23.51 -21.11 -1.00
CA THR A 472 24.02 -22.47 -1.22
C THR A 472 23.06 -23.33 -2.07
N PRO A 473 23.53 -24.45 -2.67
CA PRO A 473 22.64 -25.40 -3.32
C PRO A 473 21.54 -25.95 -2.40
N ARG A 474 21.86 -26.15 -1.11
CA ARG A 474 20.89 -26.55 -0.10
C ARG A 474 19.86 -25.46 0.18
N SER A 475 20.26 -24.19 0.18
CA SER A 475 19.33 -23.05 0.25
C SER A 475 18.33 -23.10 -0.91
N LEU A 476 18.80 -23.39 -2.14
CA LEU A 476 17.92 -23.48 -3.32
C LEU A 476 16.91 -24.62 -3.20
N GLU A 477 17.31 -25.78 -2.67
CA GLU A 477 16.40 -26.90 -2.40
C GLU A 477 15.29 -26.51 -1.43
N VAL A 478 15.65 -25.89 -0.29
CA VAL A 478 14.68 -25.41 0.70
C VAL A 478 13.74 -24.37 0.08
N LEU A 479 14.27 -23.40 -0.68
CA LEU A 479 13.47 -22.38 -1.34
C LEU A 479 12.49 -22.99 -2.35
N ARG A 480 12.91 -23.96 -3.15
CA ARG A 480 12.03 -24.66 -4.11
C ARG A 480 10.92 -25.45 -3.42
N ARG A 481 11.19 -26.01 -2.24
CA ARG A 481 10.15 -26.62 -1.40
C ARG A 481 9.14 -25.57 -0.96
N VAL A 482 9.59 -24.45 -0.39
CA VAL A 482 8.70 -23.35 0.05
C VAL A 482 7.85 -22.81 -1.10
N MET A 483 8.40 -22.65 -2.31
CA MET A 483 7.64 -22.23 -3.49
C MET A 483 6.45 -23.15 -3.81
N ARG A 484 6.57 -24.45 -3.54
CA ARG A 484 5.52 -25.44 -3.85
C ARG A 484 4.53 -25.62 -2.70
N GLU A 485 5.00 -25.49 -1.47
CA GLU A 485 4.27 -26.01 -0.30
C GLU A 485 3.77 -24.92 0.66
N ASP A 486 4.31 -23.69 0.63
CA ASP A 486 3.83 -22.66 1.57
C ASP A 486 2.39 -22.26 1.25
N PRO A 487 1.49 -22.20 2.26
CA PRO A 487 0.11 -21.81 2.04
C PRO A 487 -0.03 -20.35 1.58
N ALA A 488 0.86 -19.47 2.01
CA ALA A 488 0.77 -18.05 1.70
C ALA A 488 1.49 -17.73 0.38
N TRP A 489 0.74 -17.21 -0.60
CA TRP A 489 1.29 -16.77 -1.89
C TRP A 489 2.46 -15.78 -1.72
N TYR A 490 2.39 -14.94 -0.68
CA TYR A 490 3.41 -13.94 -0.39
C TYR A 490 4.74 -14.59 0.01
N VAL A 491 4.72 -15.68 0.77
CA VAL A 491 5.95 -16.41 1.12
C VAL A 491 6.49 -17.14 -0.11
N ARG A 492 5.62 -17.72 -0.95
CA ARG A 492 6.02 -18.31 -2.24
C ARG A 492 6.72 -17.28 -3.14
N ASP A 493 6.22 -16.05 -3.18
CA ASP A 493 6.82 -14.93 -3.93
C ASP A 493 8.25 -14.61 -3.45
N TYR A 494 8.43 -14.53 -2.13
CA TYR A 494 9.75 -14.32 -1.52
C TYR A 494 10.70 -15.49 -1.78
N ALA A 495 10.19 -16.73 -1.71
CA ALA A 495 10.98 -17.91 -2.00
C ALA A 495 11.45 -17.91 -3.46
N TYR A 496 10.55 -17.56 -4.38
CA TYR A 496 10.84 -17.41 -5.81
C TYR A 496 11.95 -16.37 -6.03
N ALA A 497 11.75 -15.14 -5.55
CA ALA A 497 12.72 -14.05 -5.68
C ALA A 497 14.07 -14.35 -5.00
N ALA A 498 14.08 -15.10 -3.89
CA ALA A 498 15.29 -15.54 -3.21
C ALA A 498 16.04 -16.59 -4.03
N ALA A 499 15.35 -17.56 -4.63
CA ALA A 499 15.97 -18.55 -5.49
C ALA A 499 16.59 -17.92 -6.74
N GLY A 500 15.94 -16.91 -7.32
CA GLY A 500 16.48 -16.15 -8.44
C GLY A 500 17.86 -15.52 -8.19
N ARG A 501 18.21 -15.22 -6.93
CA ARG A 501 19.55 -14.74 -6.54
C ARG A 501 20.62 -15.83 -6.56
N ILE A 502 20.21 -17.08 -6.36
CA ILE A 502 21.08 -18.26 -6.40
C ILE A 502 21.20 -18.75 -7.84
N ARG A 503 20.05 -18.98 -8.47
CA ARG A 503 19.90 -19.47 -9.83
C ARG A 503 18.59 -18.97 -10.43
N PRO A 504 18.61 -18.27 -11.58
CA PRO A 504 17.40 -17.83 -12.24
C PRO A 504 16.46 -19.00 -12.60
N GLU A 505 15.27 -19.02 -12.02
CA GLU A 505 14.15 -19.86 -12.47
C GLU A 505 13.49 -19.23 -13.71
N ALA A 506 13.89 -19.66 -14.90
CA ALA A 506 13.37 -19.17 -16.18
C ALA A 506 13.50 -20.22 -17.29
N LYS A 507 12.69 -20.13 -18.35
CA LYS A 507 12.66 -21.13 -19.43
C LYS A 507 12.34 -20.53 -20.79
N VAL A 508 12.87 -21.14 -21.84
CA VAL A 508 12.45 -20.91 -23.23
C VAL A 508 11.78 -22.18 -23.73
N VAL A 509 10.57 -22.06 -24.27
CA VAL A 509 9.79 -23.16 -24.84
C VAL A 509 9.35 -22.83 -26.26
N ASN A 510 9.20 -23.86 -27.09
CA ASN A 510 8.59 -23.74 -28.40
C ASN A 510 7.18 -24.34 -28.29
N LEU A 511 6.14 -23.54 -28.58
CA LEU A 511 4.81 -24.09 -28.76
C LEU A 511 4.71 -24.69 -30.17
N ALA A 512 4.18 -25.91 -30.23
CA ALA A 512 3.81 -26.56 -31.48
C ALA A 512 2.76 -25.69 -32.22
N PRO A 513 2.68 -25.78 -33.56
CA PRO A 513 1.74 -25.00 -34.37
C PRO A 513 0.28 -25.14 -33.90
#